data_AF-A0A450S7J5-F1
#
_entry.id   AF-A0A450S7J5-F1
#
_cell.length_a   1.000
_cell.length_b   1.000
_cell.length_c   1.000
_cell.angle_alpha   90.00
_cell.angle_beta   90.00
_cell.angle_gamma   90.00
#
_symmetry.space_group_name_H-M   'P 1'
#
loop_
_entity.id
_entity.type
_entity.pdbx_description
1 polymer ?
#
loop_
_entity_poly.entity_id
_entity_poly.type
_entity_poly.pdbx_seq_one_letter_code
_entity_poly.pdbx_strand_id
1 'polypeptide(L)'
;MHEHHSDRLFRLETVNGRAAFLYTLIEHKSMPDEKVGWQLLRYLVEILRQWIKENPKWDRLSAIVPLLFCHGEKEWKIPNEFLHLVDFEEGWRPYLLDFQFPMPDLGTIPDQKLSEDRRLRARLLAARDTG
;
A
#
# COMPACT_ATOMS: atom_id res chain seq x y z
N MET A 1 24.16 -0.82 11.21
CA MET A 1 23.80 -1.70 10.08
C MET A 1 22.29 -1.87 10.18
N HIS A 2 21.51 -1.04 9.49
CA HIS A 2 20.05 -1.13 9.54
C HIS A 2 19.62 -2.12 8.46
N GLU A 3 19.16 -3.29 8.88
CA GLU A 3 18.51 -4.24 7.98
C GLU A 3 17.24 -3.57 7.45
N HIS A 4 17.23 -3.24 6.16
CA HIS A 4 16.04 -2.84 5.42
C HIS A 4 15.17 -4.10 5.25
N HIS A 5 14.39 -4.38 6.27
CA HIS A 5 13.33 -5.38 6.23
C HIS A 5 12.40 -5.07 5.06
N SER A 6 12.25 -6.08 4.20
CA SER A 6 12.03 -5.90 2.77
C SER A 6 10.59 -5.58 2.44
N ASP A 7 10.35 -4.50 1.68
CA ASP A 7 9.08 -4.26 1.00
C ASP A 7 8.66 -5.51 0.21
N ARG A 8 7.35 -5.82 0.20
CA ARG A 8 6.84 -7.05 -0.41
C ARG A 8 5.74 -6.79 -1.42
N LEU A 9 5.83 -7.44 -2.57
CA LEU A 9 4.79 -7.47 -3.59
C LEU A 9 4.19 -8.87 -3.66
N PHE A 10 2.88 -8.97 -3.44
CA PHE A 10 2.14 -10.24 -3.56
C PHE A 10 1.18 -10.18 -4.73
N ARG A 11 1.17 -11.22 -5.55
CA ARG A 11 0.10 -11.44 -6.53
C ARG A 11 -1.04 -12.18 -5.85
N LEU A 12 -2.26 -11.69 -6.06
CA LEU A 12 -3.47 -12.28 -5.51
C LEU A 12 -4.59 -12.31 -6.54
N GLU A 13 -5.56 -13.17 -6.28
CA GLU A 13 -6.83 -13.21 -6.99
C GLU A 13 -7.91 -12.68 -6.05
N THR A 14 -8.69 -11.72 -6.52
CA THR A 14 -9.85 -11.20 -5.78
C THR A 14 -10.94 -12.27 -5.71
N VAL A 15 -11.89 -12.13 -4.77
CA VAL A 15 -13.04 -13.04 -4.65
C VAL A 15 -13.87 -13.17 -5.93
N ASN A 16 -13.76 -12.20 -6.85
CA ASN A 16 -14.43 -12.17 -8.14
C ASN A 16 -13.53 -12.65 -9.29
N GLY A 17 -12.42 -13.33 -9.01
CA GLY A 17 -11.51 -13.91 -10.01
C GLY A 17 -10.59 -12.93 -10.73
N ARG A 18 -10.50 -11.65 -10.29
CA ARG A 18 -9.62 -10.65 -10.91
C ARG A 18 -8.23 -10.70 -10.29
N ALA A 19 -7.19 -10.70 -11.11
CA ALA A 19 -5.80 -10.57 -10.65
C ALA A 19 -5.53 -9.16 -10.11
N ALA A 20 -4.85 -9.09 -8.98
CA ALA A 20 -4.39 -7.84 -8.36
C ALA A 20 -3.04 -8.06 -7.67
N PHE A 21 -2.43 -6.96 -7.25
CA PHE A 21 -1.26 -6.94 -6.41
C PHE A 21 -1.56 -6.30 -5.06
N LEU A 22 -0.92 -6.83 -4.02
CA LEU A 22 -0.78 -6.19 -2.72
C LEU A 22 0.66 -5.75 -2.58
N TYR A 23 0.89 -4.45 -2.50
CA TYR A 23 2.20 -3.91 -2.21
C TYR A 23 2.27 -3.49 -0.76
N THR A 24 3.27 -4.00 -0.05
CA THR A 24 3.49 -3.75 1.35
C THR A 24 4.78 -2.97 1.55
N LEU A 25 4.66 -1.79 2.12
CA LEU A 25 5.77 -0.97 2.60
C LEU A 25 5.92 -1.19 4.11
N ILE A 26 7.10 -1.61 4.56
CA ILE A 26 7.40 -1.84 5.98
C ILE A 26 8.41 -0.79 6.45
N GLU A 27 7.98 0.10 7.34
CA GLU A 27 8.79 1.18 7.89
C GLU A 27 9.11 0.92 9.37
N HIS A 28 10.40 0.82 9.72
CA HIS A 28 10.87 0.58 11.10
C HIS A 28 11.26 1.88 11.84
N LYS A 29 10.74 3.04 11.41
CA LYS A 29 11.13 4.33 12.00
C LYS A 29 10.37 4.57 13.32
N SER A 30 11.07 5.14 14.31
CA SER A 30 10.48 5.53 15.60
C SER A 30 9.54 6.73 15.50
N MET A 31 9.65 7.52 14.43
CA MET A 31 8.81 8.69 14.14
C MET A 31 8.17 8.56 12.75
N PRO A 32 6.92 9.01 12.58
CA PRO A 32 6.26 8.98 11.28
C PRO A 32 7.02 9.79 10.23
N ASP A 33 7.17 9.21 9.04
CA ASP A 33 7.65 9.91 7.86
C ASP A 33 6.47 10.53 7.12
N GLU A 34 6.32 11.85 7.22
CA GLU A 34 5.23 12.59 6.56
C GLU A 34 5.26 12.40 5.04
N LYS A 35 6.39 12.01 4.43
CA LYS A 35 6.52 11.81 2.97
C LYS A 35 6.25 10.38 2.51
N VAL A 36 5.75 9.50 3.39
CA VAL A 36 5.52 8.09 3.04
C VAL A 36 4.56 7.90 1.85
N GLY A 37 3.57 8.79 1.69
CA GLY A 37 2.69 8.77 0.53
C GLY A 37 3.43 8.96 -0.81
N TRP A 38 4.48 9.78 -0.83
CA TRP A 38 5.33 9.97 -2.01
C TRP A 38 6.14 8.71 -2.35
N GLN A 39 6.67 8.05 -1.32
CA GLN A 39 7.38 6.77 -1.46
C GLN A 39 6.44 5.69 -2.02
N LEU A 40 5.23 5.57 -1.48
CA LEU A 40 4.21 4.67 -2.00
C LEU A 40 3.90 4.93 -3.47
N LEU A 41 3.66 6.19 -3.86
CA LEU A 41 3.38 6.53 -5.26
C LEU A 41 4.51 6.07 -6.19
N ARG A 42 5.77 6.34 -5.81
CA ARG A 42 6.94 5.91 -6.61
C ARG A 42 6.94 4.40 -6.84
N TYR A 43 6.70 3.63 -5.78
CA TYR A 43 6.69 2.17 -5.88
C TYR A 43 5.51 1.65 -6.71
N LEU A 44 4.31 2.21 -6.55
CA LEU A 44 3.15 1.86 -7.38
C LEU A 44 3.47 2.09 -8.87
N VAL A 45 4.09 3.22 -9.21
CA VAL A 45 4.52 3.52 -10.58
C VAL A 45 5.57 2.52 -11.07
N GLU A 46 6.57 2.17 -10.26
CA GLU A 46 7.61 1.21 -10.62
C GLU A 46 7.04 -0.19 -10.88
N ILE A 47 6.11 -0.65 -10.04
CA ILE A 47 5.42 -1.94 -10.21
C ILE A 47 4.61 -1.94 -11.51
N LEU A 48 3.82 -0.89 -11.77
CA LEU A 48 3.04 -0.79 -13.01
C LEU A 48 3.95 -0.74 -14.24
N ARG A 49 5.07 0.00 -14.18
CA ARG A 49 6.04 0.06 -15.28
C ARG A 49 6.62 -1.32 -15.58
N GLN A 50 6.96 -2.10 -14.56
CA GLN A 50 7.45 -3.45 -14.75
C GLN A 50 6.36 -4.37 -15.32
N TRP A 51 5.15 -4.30 -14.76
CA TRP A 51 4.01 -5.08 -15.23
C TRP A 51 3.66 -4.80 -16.70
N ILE A 52 3.69 -3.55 -17.14
CA ILE A 52 3.43 -3.16 -18.54
C ILE A 52 4.45 -3.80 -19.48
N LYS A 53 5.74 -3.85 -19.10
CA LYS A 53 6.79 -4.50 -19.90
C LYS A 53 6.52 -5.99 -20.08
N GLU A 54 6.03 -6.65 -19.03
CA GLU A 54 5.71 -8.08 -19.03
C GLU A 54 4.37 -8.38 -19.75
N ASN A 55 3.50 -7.38 -19.90
CA ASN A 55 2.15 -7.53 -20.45
C ASN A 55 1.92 -6.56 -21.62
N PRO A 56 2.67 -6.65 -22.73
CA PRO A 56 2.66 -5.61 -23.80
C PRO A 56 1.34 -5.44 -24.55
N LYS A 57 0.36 -6.33 -24.34
CA LYS A 57 -0.99 -6.27 -24.94
C LYS A 57 -2.08 -5.99 -23.90
N TRP A 58 -1.73 -5.27 -22.82
CA TRP A 58 -2.68 -4.95 -21.75
C TRP A 58 -3.81 -4.02 -22.25
N ASP A 59 -5.05 -4.30 -21.83
CA ASP A 59 -6.22 -3.44 -22.05
C ASP A 59 -6.53 -2.57 -20.82
N ARG A 60 -6.25 -3.12 -19.62
CA ARG A 60 -6.36 -2.43 -18.34
C ARG A 60 -5.12 -2.67 -17.49
N LEU A 61 -4.75 -1.69 -16.68
CA LEU A 61 -3.68 -1.85 -15.69
C LEU A 61 -4.09 -2.86 -14.61
N SER A 62 -3.10 -3.57 -14.08
CA SER A 62 -3.32 -4.40 -12.89
C SER A 62 -3.63 -3.53 -11.69
N ALA A 63 -4.62 -3.94 -10.89
CA ALA A 63 -4.92 -3.28 -9.63
C ALA A 63 -3.77 -3.50 -8.64
N ILE A 64 -3.37 -2.45 -7.93
CA ILE A 64 -2.38 -2.54 -6.85
C ILE A 64 -2.97 -1.87 -5.62
N VAL A 65 -3.00 -2.59 -4.50
CA VAL A 65 -3.40 -2.07 -3.20
C VAL A 65 -2.13 -1.79 -2.39
N PRO A 66 -1.80 -0.53 -2.06
CA PRO A 66 -0.72 -0.22 -1.15
C PRO A 66 -1.16 -0.45 0.30
N LEU A 67 -0.31 -1.08 1.10
CA LEU A 67 -0.42 -1.20 2.55
C LEU A 67 0.85 -0.67 3.19
N LEU A 68 0.69 0.13 4.24
CA LEU A 68 1.78 0.64 5.05
C LEU A 68 1.77 -0.07 6.40
N PHE A 69 2.85 -0.77 6.73
CA PHE A 69 3.13 -1.25 8.08
C PHE A 69 4.20 -0.38 8.72
N CYS A 70 3.84 0.24 9.83
CA CYS A 70 4.76 1.01 10.65
C CYS A 70 5.10 0.20 11.89
N HIS A 71 6.37 -0.16 12.04
CA HIS A 71 6.90 -0.87 13.19
C HIS A 71 7.65 0.13 14.08
N GLY A 72 7.01 0.57 15.16
CA GLY A 72 7.60 1.48 16.13
C GLY A 72 6.93 1.34 17.49
N GLU A 73 7.54 1.90 18.54
CA GLU A 73 7.02 1.86 19.92
C GLU A 73 5.71 2.63 20.08
N LYS A 74 5.34 3.49 19.12
CA LYS A 74 4.14 4.31 19.12
C LYS A 74 3.36 4.13 17.82
N GLU A 75 2.03 4.09 17.92
CA GLU A 75 1.14 4.18 16.77
C GLU A 75 1.44 5.44 15.95
N TRP A 76 1.71 5.27 14.66
CA TRP A 76 1.81 6.41 13.75
C TRP A 76 0.41 6.97 13.53
N LYS A 77 0.25 8.28 13.72
CA LYS A 77 -0.99 9.01 13.41
C LYS A 77 -0.70 10.01 12.31
N ILE A 78 -0.70 9.49 11.07
CA ILE A 78 -0.58 10.31 9.86
C ILE A 78 -1.82 10.10 8.98
N PRO A 79 -2.21 11.10 8.18
CA PRO A 79 -3.23 10.91 7.16
C PRO A 79 -2.84 9.79 6.19
N ASN A 80 -3.83 9.01 5.80
CA ASN A 80 -3.67 7.80 4.99
C ASN A 80 -4.11 8.01 3.53
N GLU A 81 -4.14 9.26 3.08
CA GLU A 81 -4.49 9.67 1.72
C GLU A 81 -3.34 10.46 1.10
N PHE A 82 -3.12 10.27 -0.21
CA PHE A 82 -2.02 10.91 -0.91
C PHE A 82 -2.19 12.44 -0.98
N LEU A 83 -3.42 12.94 -1.07
CA LEU A 83 -3.67 14.38 -1.14
C LEU A 83 -3.17 15.18 0.06
N HIS A 84 -2.92 14.53 1.21
CA HIS A 84 -2.29 15.20 2.35
C HIS A 84 -0.91 15.82 2.01
N LEU A 85 -0.25 15.33 0.95
CA LEU A 85 1.04 15.85 0.48
C LEU A 85 0.94 16.97 -0.54
N VAL A 86 -0.27 17.29 -0.99
CA VAL A 86 -0.51 18.21 -2.09
C VAL A 86 -1.06 19.51 -1.54
N ASP A 87 -0.50 20.63 -1.98
CA ASP A 87 -1.07 21.96 -1.74
C ASP A 87 -2.03 22.27 -2.90
N PHE A 88 -3.33 22.35 -2.63
CA PHE A 88 -4.36 22.50 -3.66
C PHE A 88 -5.60 23.27 -3.18
N GLU A 89 -6.37 23.79 -4.13
CA GLU A 89 -7.71 24.35 -3.89
C GLU A 89 -8.77 23.26 -3.91
N GLU A 90 -9.73 23.27 -2.97
CA GLU A 90 -10.77 22.22 -2.85
C GLU A 90 -11.53 21.94 -4.15
N GLY A 91 -11.77 22.96 -4.98
CA GLY A 91 -12.41 22.79 -6.29
C GLY A 91 -11.64 21.90 -7.27
N TRP A 92 -10.35 21.66 -7.02
CA TRP A 92 -9.48 20.84 -7.87
C TRP A 92 -9.49 19.37 -7.49
N ARG A 93 -10.00 19.00 -6.30
CA ARG A 93 -9.92 17.62 -5.77
C ARG A 93 -10.30 16.52 -6.77
N PRO A 94 -11.37 16.64 -7.58
CA PRO A 94 -11.75 15.60 -8.55
C PRO A 94 -10.73 15.35 -9.68
N TYR A 95 -9.78 16.26 -9.89
CA TYR A 95 -8.77 16.18 -10.96
C TYR A 95 -7.41 15.72 -10.44
N LEU A 96 -7.25 15.55 -9.13
CA LEU A 96 -6.00 15.20 -8.49
C LEU A 96 -5.88 13.70 -8.24
N LEU A 97 -4.65 13.22 -8.17
CA LEU A 97 -4.37 11.87 -7.74
C LEU A 97 -4.60 11.75 -6.24
N ASP A 98 -5.53 10.90 -5.83
CA ASP A 98 -5.86 10.70 -4.42
C ASP A 98 -6.13 9.22 -4.13
N PHE A 99 -5.06 8.46 -3.89
CA PHE A 99 -5.21 7.09 -3.40
C PHE A 99 -5.09 7.05 -1.88
N GLN A 100 -5.81 6.11 -1.28
CA GLN A 100 -5.68 5.79 0.14
C GLN A 100 -4.76 4.59 0.33
N PHE A 101 -4.06 4.56 1.45
CA PHE A 101 -3.19 3.46 1.86
C PHE A 101 -3.52 3.06 3.30
N PRO A 102 -4.20 1.92 3.53
CA PRO A 102 -4.49 1.47 4.87
C PRO A 102 -3.22 1.25 5.68
N MET A 103 -3.28 1.63 6.96
CA MET A 103 -2.22 1.43 7.94
C MET A 103 -2.76 0.54 9.07
N PRO A 104 -2.85 -0.79 8.87
CA PRO A 104 -3.40 -1.68 9.87
C PRO A 104 -2.39 -1.83 11.01
N ASP A 105 -2.83 -1.55 12.24
CA ASP A 105 -2.11 -2.05 13.40
C ASP A 105 -2.22 -3.58 13.42
N LEU A 106 -1.08 -4.25 13.24
CA LEU A 106 -0.95 -5.69 13.27
C LEU A 106 -0.19 -6.17 14.52
N GLY A 107 0.29 -5.28 15.38
CA GLY A 107 1.28 -5.60 16.41
C GLY A 107 2.60 -6.11 15.82
N THR A 108 3.46 -6.68 16.67
CA THR A 108 4.75 -7.25 16.26
C THR A 108 4.55 -8.56 15.48
N ILE A 109 4.28 -8.48 14.17
CA ILE A 109 4.34 -9.65 13.29
C ILE A 109 5.74 -9.69 12.66
N PRO A 110 6.50 -10.80 12.80
CA PRO A 110 7.74 -10.97 12.06
C PRO A 110 7.47 -10.94 10.55
N ASP A 111 8.24 -10.16 9.78
CA ASP A 111 8.01 -9.95 8.33
C ASP A 111 7.87 -11.25 7.55
N GLN A 112 8.58 -12.29 7.97
CA GLN A 112 8.54 -13.62 7.36
C GLN A 112 7.14 -14.27 7.41
N LYS A 113 6.32 -13.93 8.41
CA LYS A 113 4.98 -14.47 8.62
C LYS A 113 3.86 -13.58 8.05
N LEU A 114 4.20 -12.40 7.53
CA LEU A 114 3.21 -11.45 7.02
C LEU A 114 2.36 -12.04 5.88
N SER A 115 2.96 -12.84 5.00
CA SER A 115 2.27 -13.54 3.91
C SER A 115 1.31 -14.64 4.38
N GLU A 116 1.50 -15.15 5.60
CA GLU A 116 0.71 -16.20 6.22
C GLU A 116 -0.27 -15.65 7.26
N ASP A 117 -0.22 -14.35 7.54
CA ASP A 117 -1.00 -13.77 8.62
C ASP A 117 -2.50 -13.80 8.31
N ARG A 118 -3.23 -14.52 9.17
CA ARG A 118 -4.66 -14.75 9.03
C ARG A 118 -5.47 -13.47 9.25
N ARG A 119 -4.98 -12.53 10.06
CA ARG A 119 -5.65 -11.24 10.33
C ARG A 119 -5.48 -10.30 9.15
N LEU A 120 -4.30 -10.23 8.54
CA LEU A 120 -4.06 -9.49 7.30
C LEU A 120 -4.96 -10.02 6.18
N ARG A 121 -5.01 -11.34 6.00
CA ARG A 121 -5.92 -11.97 5.03
C ARG A 121 -7.39 -11.66 5.33
N ALA A 122 -7.82 -11.76 6.58
CA ALA A 122 -9.20 -11.47 6.98
C ALA A 122 -9.59 -9.99 6.79
N ARG A 123 -8.68 -9.04 7.07
CA ARG A 123 -8.93 -7.60 6.88
C ARG A 123 -8.95 -7.22 5.41
N LEU A 124 -8.08 -7.80 4.58
CA LEU A 124 -8.14 -7.64 3.12
C LEU A 124 -9.46 -8.17 2.55
N LEU A 125 -9.99 -9.27 3.10
CA LEU A 125 -11.31 -9.79 2.74
C LEU A 125 -12.46 -8.93 3.26
N ALA A 126 -12.28 -8.16 4.34
CA ALA A 126 -13.32 -7.32 4.97
C ALA A 126 -13.38 -5.90 4.41
N ALA A 127 -12.27 -5.33 3.93
CA ALA A 127 -12.22 -4.07 3.16
C ALA A 127 -13.01 -4.13 1.83
N ARG A 128 -13.59 -5.30 1.53
CA ARG A 128 -14.51 -5.61 0.44
C ARG A 128 -15.91 -4.99 0.60
N ASP A 129 -16.36 -4.73 1.83
CA ASP A 129 -17.79 -4.53 2.12
C ASP A 129 -18.18 -3.10 2.53
N THR A 130 -17.26 -2.13 2.49
CA THR A 130 -17.59 -0.69 2.63
C THR A 130 -17.56 -0.02 1.27
N GLY A 131 -18.71 -0.05 0.60
CA GLY A 131 -19.07 0.76 -0.57
C GLY A 131 -20.46 1.34 -0.37
#